data_AF-A0A7Y7Z5E8-F1
#
_entry.id   AF-A0A7Y7Z5E8-F1
#
_cell.length_a   1.000
_cell.length_b   1.000
_cell.length_c   1.000
_cell.angle_alpha   90.00
_cell.angle_beta   90.00
_cell.angle_gamma   90.00
#
_symmetry.space_group_name_H-M   'P 1'
#
loop_
_entity.id
_entity.type
_entity.pdbx_description
1 polymer ?
#
loop_
_entity_poly.entity_id
_entity_poly.type
_entity_poly.pdbx_seq_one_letter_code
_entity_poly.pdbx_strand_id
1 'polypeptide(L)'
;PTGWVDPLGLNTCPGADSCKPPLKAPKPFDAVSVNSGEPITPAPAQTTRQAKIEELTEANAKRRILEYETKYDMHMIGKHGPEVESAKLSRRSIDGKDPITGMIPKNGKGVPSSQFNSWKLQLQAWTKATSRSERGLSRFTGVDDKKNDIVRIELPGAGRGYRPNKNDPNNPIFNPSMNGAEMKFREDGTPFTLFPIKE
;
A
#
# COMPACT_ATOMS: atom_id res chain seq x y z
N PRO A 1 -13.75 -4.00 52.85
CA PRO A 1 -13.78 -5.42 52.47
C PRO A 1 -15.06 -5.76 51.70
N THR A 2 -14.95 -6.06 50.42
CA THR A 2 -16.09 -6.52 49.59
C THR A 2 -15.76 -7.92 49.09
N GLY A 3 -16.40 -8.91 49.71
CA GLY A 3 -16.22 -10.33 49.43
C GLY A 3 -17.01 -10.76 48.19
N TRP A 4 -16.35 -11.53 47.34
CA TRP A 4 -16.96 -12.19 46.19
C TRP A 4 -17.74 -13.43 46.67
N VAL A 5 -18.96 -13.66 46.18
CA VAL A 5 -19.80 -14.81 46.53
C VAL A 5 -20.04 -15.66 45.28
N ASP A 6 -19.71 -16.94 45.36
CA ASP A 6 -19.86 -17.92 44.27
C ASP A 6 -21.33 -18.34 44.06
N PRO A 7 -21.91 -18.13 42.87
CA PRO A 7 -23.31 -18.43 42.58
C PRO A 7 -23.61 -19.93 42.35
N LEU A 8 -22.59 -20.80 42.26
CA LEU A 8 -22.80 -22.24 42.04
C LEU A 8 -23.18 -23.00 43.32
N GLY A 9 -23.20 -22.34 44.48
CA GLY A 9 -23.68 -22.94 45.73
C GLY A 9 -22.84 -24.14 46.20
N LEU A 10 -21.58 -24.26 45.75
CA LEU A 10 -20.69 -25.37 46.14
C LEU A 10 -20.07 -25.21 47.53
N ASN A 11 -20.41 -24.14 48.25
CA ASN A 11 -19.97 -23.93 49.61
C ASN A 11 -20.98 -24.51 50.60
N THR A 12 -20.74 -25.75 51.04
CA THR A 12 -20.61 -26.08 52.47
C THR A 12 -20.13 -27.51 52.65
N CYS A 13 -19.08 -27.70 53.46
CA CYS A 13 -19.16 -28.60 54.60
C CYS A 13 -18.22 -28.09 55.71
N PRO A 14 -18.76 -27.40 56.73
CA PRO A 14 -18.03 -27.15 57.96
C PRO A 14 -18.04 -28.43 58.80
N GLY A 15 -16.87 -28.87 59.25
CA GLY A 15 -16.73 -30.03 60.12
C GLY A 15 -15.77 -31.05 59.54
N ALA A 16 -14.67 -31.29 60.24
CA ALA A 16 -13.86 -32.48 60.03
C ALA A 16 -14.74 -33.73 60.26
N ASP A 17 -14.58 -34.73 59.40
CA ASP A 17 -15.03 -36.13 59.58
C ASP A 17 -16.26 -36.68 58.83
N SER A 18 -16.77 -36.08 57.74
CA SER A 18 -17.89 -36.71 57.00
C SER A 18 -17.79 -36.82 55.47
N CYS A 19 -16.59 -36.88 54.87
CA CYS A 19 -16.43 -37.21 53.44
C CYS A 19 -15.47 -38.39 53.19
N LYS A 20 -15.85 -39.55 53.74
CA LYS A 20 -15.48 -40.94 53.40
C LYS A 20 -16.28 -41.60 52.26
N PRO A 21 -15.95 -41.59 50.94
CA PRO A 21 -16.70 -42.41 49.99
C PRO A 21 -16.37 -43.91 50.17
N PRO A 22 -17.37 -44.81 50.30
CA PRO A 22 -17.13 -46.25 50.21
C PRO A 22 -16.79 -46.66 48.77
N LEU A 23 -15.89 -47.64 48.67
CA LEU A 23 -15.38 -48.23 47.44
C LEU A 23 -16.47 -48.82 46.54
N LYS A 24 -16.31 -48.57 45.22
CA LYS A 24 -16.92 -49.25 44.05
C LYS A 24 -18.43 -49.10 43.84
N ALA A 25 -18.83 -47.99 43.22
CA ALA A 25 -19.99 -47.94 42.34
C ALA A 25 -19.52 -47.85 40.87
N PRO A 26 -20.10 -48.59 39.90
CA PRO A 26 -19.81 -48.40 38.49
C PRO A 26 -20.21 -46.98 38.09
N LYS A 27 -19.31 -46.24 37.45
CA LYS A 27 -19.58 -44.87 37.02
C LYS A 27 -20.66 -44.90 35.92
N PRO A 28 -21.85 -44.29 36.11
CA PRO A 28 -22.87 -44.22 35.05
C PRO A 28 -22.49 -43.27 33.91
N PHE A 29 -21.40 -42.52 34.07
CA PHE A 29 -21.03 -41.39 33.21
C PHE A 29 -20.06 -41.77 32.08
N ASP A 30 -19.51 -42.98 32.09
CA ASP A 30 -18.53 -43.42 31.08
C ASP A 30 -19.17 -43.70 29.70
N ALA A 31 -20.49 -43.47 29.54
CA ALA A 31 -21.23 -43.68 28.30
C ALA A 31 -21.94 -42.43 27.73
N VAL A 32 -21.71 -41.23 28.27
CA VAL A 32 -22.29 -39.99 27.70
C VAL A 32 -21.19 -39.16 27.06
N SER A 33 -21.01 -39.33 25.74
CA SER A 33 -20.29 -38.34 24.95
C SER A 33 -21.26 -37.22 24.58
N VAL A 34 -21.12 -36.06 25.22
CA VAL A 34 -21.75 -34.84 24.74
C VAL A 34 -21.00 -34.38 23.49
N ASN A 35 -21.62 -34.56 22.32
CA ASN A 35 -21.17 -33.88 21.12
C ASN A 35 -21.68 -32.43 21.23
N SER A 36 -20.81 -31.49 21.61
CA SER A 36 -21.19 -30.08 21.76
C SER A 36 -21.69 -29.43 20.47
N GLY A 37 -21.63 -30.12 19.31
CA GLY A 37 -22.31 -29.72 18.08
C GLY A 37 -21.95 -28.31 17.60
N GLU A 38 -20.86 -27.73 18.11
CA GLU A 38 -20.42 -26.42 17.68
C GLU A 38 -20.07 -26.54 16.19
N PRO A 39 -20.70 -25.74 15.32
CA PRO A 39 -20.34 -25.71 13.92
C PRO A 39 -18.85 -25.38 13.84
N ILE A 40 -18.07 -26.25 13.19
CA ILE A 40 -16.69 -25.93 12.84
C ILE A 40 -16.75 -24.64 12.02
N THR A 41 -16.20 -23.56 12.55
CA THR A 41 -16.14 -22.30 11.81
C THR A 41 -15.35 -22.59 10.56
N PRO A 42 -15.91 -22.40 9.34
CA PRO A 42 -15.16 -22.66 8.13
C PRO A 42 -13.91 -21.79 8.19
N ALA A 43 -12.72 -22.40 8.20
CA ALA A 43 -11.49 -21.64 8.08
C ALA A 43 -11.60 -20.91 6.74
N PRO A 44 -11.65 -19.56 6.69
CA PRO A 44 -11.45 -18.90 5.41
C PRO A 44 -10.08 -19.34 4.95
N ALA A 45 -9.99 -19.99 3.78
CA ALA A 45 -8.69 -20.23 3.15
C ALA A 45 -7.99 -18.88 3.12
N GLN A 46 -6.94 -18.70 3.93
CA GLN A 46 -6.36 -17.40 4.24
C GLN A 46 -5.99 -16.63 2.94
N THR A 47 -5.74 -17.37 1.87
CA THR A 47 -5.48 -16.92 0.50
C THR A 47 -6.63 -16.10 -0.10
N THR A 48 -7.89 -16.53 0.00
CA THR A 48 -9.04 -15.83 -0.59
C THR A 48 -9.28 -14.50 0.12
N ARG A 49 -9.20 -14.50 1.46
CA ARG A 49 -9.31 -13.27 2.25
C ARG A 49 -8.18 -12.29 1.92
N GLN A 50 -6.94 -12.79 1.83
CA GLN A 50 -5.78 -11.96 1.52
C GLN A 50 -5.87 -11.35 0.11
N ALA A 51 -6.25 -12.15 -0.89
CA ALA A 51 -6.47 -11.68 -2.25
C ALA A 51 -7.53 -10.58 -2.29
N LYS A 52 -8.63 -10.75 -1.55
CA LYS A 52 -9.68 -9.74 -1.48
C LYS A 52 -9.21 -8.44 -0.83
N ILE A 53 -8.41 -8.54 0.23
CA ILE A 53 -7.81 -7.36 0.89
C ILE A 53 -6.89 -6.63 -0.08
N GLU A 54 -6.03 -7.32 -0.83
CA GLU A 54 -5.12 -6.67 -1.77
C GLU A 54 -5.87 -6.01 -2.93
N GLU A 55 -6.88 -6.69 -3.50
CA GLU A 55 -7.76 -6.13 -4.53
C GLU A 55 -8.44 -4.83 -4.04
N LEU A 56 -9.06 -4.87 -2.85
CA LEU A 56 -9.72 -3.70 -2.27
C LEU A 56 -8.74 -2.59 -1.92
N THR A 57 -7.51 -2.94 -1.50
CA THR A 57 -6.46 -1.98 -1.18
C THR A 57 -6.00 -1.25 -2.44
N GLU A 58 -5.74 -1.96 -3.54
CA GLU A 58 -5.38 -1.36 -4.83
C GLU A 58 -6.52 -0.51 -5.39
N ALA A 59 -7.76 -0.99 -5.34
CA ALA A 59 -8.93 -0.22 -5.79
C ALA A 59 -9.13 1.07 -4.98
N ASN A 60 -8.97 1.00 -3.65
CA ASN A 60 -9.04 2.17 -2.79
C ASN A 60 -7.90 3.15 -3.10
N ALA A 61 -6.68 2.64 -3.29
CA ALA A 61 -5.54 3.47 -3.64
C ALA A 61 -5.75 4.21 -4.97
N LYS A 62 -6.24 3.52 -5.99
CA LYS A 62 -6.62 4.12 -7.28
C LYS A 62 -7.64 5.23 -7.10
N ARG A 63 -8.72 4.98 -6.34
CA ARG A 63 -9.75 5.99 -6.06
C ARG A 63 -9.16 7.24 -5.42
N ARG A 64 -8.32 7.09 -4.39
CA ARG A 64 -7.68 8.23 -3.71
C ARG A 64 -6.75 9.01 -4.63
N ILE A 65 -5.97 8.32 -5.45
CA ILE A 65 -5.09 8.97 -6.42
C ILE A 65 -5.88 9.74 -7.48
N LEU A 66 -6.99 9.19 -7.99
CA LEU A 66 -7.89 9.90 -8.91
C LEU A 66 -8.49 11.17 -8.29
N GLU A 67 -8.91 11.10 -7.03
CA GLU A 67 -9.39 12.26 -6.27
C GLU A 67 -8.30 13.35 -6.19
N TYR A 68 -7.05 12.97 -5.90
CA TYR A 68 -5.95 13.93 -5.82
C TYR A 68 -5.49 14.50 -7.17
N GLU A 69 -5.41 13.66 -8.22
CA GLU A 69 -5.10 14.11 -9.59
C GLU A 69 -6.08 15.21 -10.01
N THR A 70 -7.37 14.99 -9.74
CA THR A 70 -8.44 15.95 -10.06
C THR A 70 -8.35 17.20 -9.18
N LYS A 71 -8.16 17.02 -7.87
CA LYS A 71 -8.14 18.13 -6.90
C LYS A 71 -7.00 19.12 -7.16
N TYR A 72 -5.83 18.64 -7.58
CA TYR A 72 -4.62 19.45 -7.71
C TYR A 72 -4.19 19.66 -9.17
N ASP A 73 -5.03 19.24 -10.13
CA ASP A 73 -4.75 19.25 -11.57
C ASP A 73 -3.35 18.69 -11.88
N MET A 74 -3.14 17.43 -11.50
CA MET A 74 -1.84 16.79 -11.61
C MET A 74 -1.73 15.96 -12.88
N HIS A 75 -0.48 15.59 -13.19
CA HIS A 75 -0.17 14.68 -14.27
C HIS A 75 0.57 13.44 -13.75
N MET A 76 0.13 12.86 -12.63
CA MET A 76 0.73 11.66 -12.05
C MET A 76 0.04 10.37 -12.51
N ILE A 77 -1.21 10.41 -12.99
CA ILE A 77 -1.90 9.21 -13.48
C ILE A 77 -1.53 8.94 -14.93
N GLY A 78 -1.86 9.86 -15.83
CA GLY A 78 -1.70 9.62 -17.26
C GLY A 78 -0.23 9.51 -17.71
N LYS A 79 0.71 10.05 -16.92
CA LYS A 79 2.16 9.98 -17.21
C LYS A 79 2.91 8.92 -16.42
N HIS A 80 2.47 8.64 -15.18
CA HIS A 80 3.27 7.88 -14.21
C HIS A 80 2.47 6.81 -13.47
N GLY A 81 1.16 6.68 -13.73
CA GLY A 81 0.31 5.69 -13.09
C GLY A 81 0.69 4.27 -13.50
N PRO A 82 0.34 3.26 -12.67
CA PRO A 82 0.71 1.87 -12.92
C PRO A 82 0.09 1.28 -14.19
N GLU A 83 -1.01 1.87 -14.67
CA GLU A 83 -1.73 1.44 -15.87
C GLU A 83 -1.22 2.10 -17.16
N VAL A 84 -0.20 2.97 -17.09
CA VAL A 84 0.42 3.52 -18.31
C VAL A 84 1.14 2.39 -19.06
N GLU A 85 0.85 2.28 -20.35
CA GLU A 85 1.47 1.28 -21.21
C GLU A 85 2.99 1.49 -21.34
N SER A 86 3.77 0.41 -21.19
CA SER A 86 5.22 0.42 -21.32
C SER A 86 5.70 0.98 -22.67
N ALA A 87 4.96 0.73 -23.75
CA ALA A 87 5.25 1.27 -25.08
C ALA A 87 5.19 2.81 -25.12
N LYS A 88 4.26 3.43 -24.38
CA LYS A 88 4.17 4.91 -24.28
C LYS A 88 5.37 5.48 -23.53
N LEU A 89 5.82 4.83 -22.45
CA LEU A 89 7.01 5.25 -21.71
C LEU A 89 8.30 5.12 -22.54
N SER A 90 8.43 3.99 -23.25
CA SER A 90 9.53 3.75 -24.18
C SER A 90 9.55 4.82 -25.27
N ARG A 91 8.41 5.07 -25.91
CA ARG A 91 8.31 6.09 -26.96
C ARG A 91 8.68 7.48 -26.46
N ARG A 92 8.18 7.88 -25.29
CA ARG A 92 8.57 9.15 -24.66
C ARG A 92 10.09 9.28 -24.43
N SER A 93 10.76 8.17 -24.14
CA SER A 93 12.23 8.16 -23.98
C SER A 93 13.00 8.24 -25.30
N ILE A 94 12.34 8.03 -26.44
CA ILE A 94 12.89 8.17 -27.78
C ILE A 94 12.70 9.60 -28.28
N ASP A 95 11.45 10.09 -28.33
CA ASP A 95 11.09 11.33 -29.03
C ASP A 95 10.37 12.38 -28.17
N GLY A 96 10.16 12.09 -26.89
CA GLY A 96 9.48 12.99 -25.96
C GLY A 96 7.95 13.00 -26.08
N LYS A 97 7.35 12.10 -26.87
CA LYS A 97 5.90 12.00 -27.05
C LYS A 97 5.17 11.93 -25.70
N ASP A 98 4.23 12.85 -25.48
CA ASP A 98 3.46 12.89 -24.24
C ASP A 98 2.52 11.67 -24.14
N PRO A 99 2.56 10.89 -23.04
CA PRO A 99 1.73 9.69 -22.89
C PRO A 99 0.22 9.96 -22.82
N ILE A 100 -0.17 11.18 -22.46
CA ILE A 100 -1.57 11.62 -22.34
C ILE A 100 -2.06 12.12 -23.69
N THR A 101 -1.37 13.12 -24.27
CA THR A 101 -1.88 13.83 -25.45
C THR A 101 -1.41 13.21 -26.77
N GLY A 102 -0.38 12.36 -26.74
CA GLY A 102 0.24 11.81 -27.95
C GLY A 102 1.01 12.84 -28.78
N MET A 103 1.18 14.07 -28.28
CA MET A 103 1.90 15.13 -29.00
C MET A 103 3.41 14.98 -28.82
N ILE A 104 4.16 15.23 -29.89
CA ILE A 104 5.62 15.24 -29.90
C ILE A 104 6.11 16.69 -29.71
N PRO A 105 7.06 16.95 -28.80
CA PRO A 105 7.60 18.30 -28.62
C PRO A 105 8.39 18.74 -29.87
N LYS A 106 8.45 20.06 -30.12
CA LYS A 106 9.14 20.62 -31.31
C LYS A 106 10.59 20.18 -31.47
N ASN A 107 11.28 19.92 -30.36
CA ASN A 107 12.68 19.48 -30.39
C ASN A 107 12.84 17.97 -30.64
N GLY A 108 11.74 17.20 -30.59
CA GLY A 108 11.74 15.74 -30.77
C GLY A 108 12.65 14.99 -29.81
N LYS A 109 13.01 15.58 -28.66
CA LYS A 109 14.00 15.01 -27.74
C LYS A 109 13.34 14.06 -26.75
N GLY A 110 13.83 12.82 -26.72
CA GLY A 110 13.51 11.85 -25.68
C GLY A 110 13.80 12.37 -24.27
N VAL A 111 12.92 12.03 -23.33
CA VAL A 111 13.07 12.35 -21.91
C VAL A 111 12.85 11.12 -21.04
N PRO A 112 13.47 11.03 -19.85
CA PRO A 112 13.18 9.94 -18.92
C PRO A 112 11.67 9.80 -18.65
N SER A 113 11.21 8.55 -18.55
CA SER A 113 9.80 8.24 -18.33
C SER A 113 9.66 7.04 -17.39
N SER A 114 8.92 7.19 -16.31
CA SER A 114 8.72 6.15 -15.30
C SER A 114 7.24 5.97 -14.96
N GLN A 115 6.88 4.76 -14.52
CA GLN A 115 5.56 4.43 -13.98
C GLN A 115 5.69 3.70 -12.64
N PHE A 116 4.74 3.94 -11.74
CA PHE A 116 4.61 3.16 -10.52
C PHE A 116 4.30 1.69 -10.83
N ASN A 117 4.72 0.78 -9.95
CA ASN A 117 4.38 -0.63 -10.08
C ASN A 117 2.95 -0.94 -9.60
N SER A 118 2.38 -0.12 -8.72
CA SER A 118 1.00 -0.29 -8.22
C SER A 118 0.38 1.02 -7.74
N TRP A 119 -0.95 1.07 -7.59
CA TRP A 119 -1.65 2.25 -7.06
C TRP A 119 -1.34 2.45 -5.59
N LYS A 120 -1.17 1.37 -4.83
CA LYS A 120 -0.78 1.41 -3.41
C LYS A 120 0.57 2.09 -3.23
N LEU A 121 1.57 1.76 -4.06
CA LEU A 121 2.88 2.42 -4.02
C LEU A 121 2.77 3.91 -4.38
N GLN A 122 1.98 4.25 -5.38
CA GLN A 122 1.73 5.65 -5.75
C GLN A 122 1.04 6.44 -4.63
N LEU A 123 0.05 5.85 -3.95
CA LEU A 123 -0.61 6.46 -2.79
C LEU A 123 0.33 6.55 -1.58
N GLN A 124 1.18 5.55 -1.35
CA GLN A 124 2.20 5.60 -0.31
C GLN A 124 3.19 6.73 -0.57
N ALA A 125 3.63 6.90 -1.82
CA ALA A 125 4.49 7.99 -2.23
C ALA A 125 3.82 9.35 -1.98
N TRP A 126 2.56 9.50 -2.41
CA TRP A 126 1.75 10.68 -2.16
C TRP A 126 1.68 11.04 -0.68
N THR A 127 1.32 10.07 0.15
CA THR A 127 1.11 10.25 1.59
C THR A 127 2.41 10.64 2.26
N LYS A 128 3.52 9.96 1.94
CA LYS A 128 4.85 10.30 2.44
C LYS A 128 5.29 11.70 2.01
N ALA A 129 4.93 12.16 0.82
CA ALA A 129 5.33 13.45 0.33
C ALA A 129 4.54 14.61 0.96
N THR A 130 3.23 14.41 1.16
CA THR A 130 2.31 15.48 1.60
C THR A 130 2.21 15.63 3.13
N SER A 131 2.47 14.57 3.90
CA SER A 131 2.40 14.57 5.38
C SER A 131 3.72 14.95 6.08
N ARG A 132 4.65 15.62 5.39
CA ARG A 132 5.99 15.88 5.93
C ARG A 132 5.95 16.83 7.13
N SER A 133 5.28 17.97 6.98
CA SER A 133 5.18 18.98 8.03
C SER A 133 4.42 18.49 9.26
N GLU A 134 3.39 17.66 9.04
CA GLU A 134 2.64 16.97 10.12
C GLU A 134 3.54 16.05 10.95
N ARG A 135 4.62 15.53 10.36
CA ARG A 135 5.64 14.70 11.02
C ARG A 135 6.83 15.51 11.55
N GLY A 136 6.74 16.84 11.58
CA GLY A 136 7.82 17.72 12.03
C GLY A 136 9.01 17.79 11.07
N LEU A 137 8.84 17.38 9.81
CA LEU A 137 9.88 17.47 8.78
C LEU A 137 9.74 18.74 7.95
N SER A 138 10.86 19.21 7.38
CA SER A 138 10.82 20.22 6.32
C SER A 138 9.85 19.78 5.22
N ARG A 139 8.99 20.71 4.78
CA ARG A 139 7.97 20.47 3.74
C ARG A 139 8.61 19.94 2.46
N PHE A 140 9.75 20.51 2.07
CA PHE A 140 10.50 20.13 0.87
C PHE A 140 11.84 19.48 1.24
N THR A 141 12.35 18.66 0.32
CA THR A 141 13.68 18.03 0.45
C THR A 141 14.73 18.69 -0.42
N GLY A 142 14.33 19.60 -1.32
CA GLY A 142 15.23 20.30 -2.21
C GLY A 142 14.48 21.00 -3.33
N VAL A 143 15.23 21.36 -4.37
CA VAL A 143 14.75 22.09 -5.55
C VAL A 143 15.29 21.40 -6.81
N ASP A 144 14.49 21.34 -7.88
CA ASP A 144 14.92 20.77 -9.17
C ASP A 144 15.65 21.77 -10.07
N ASP A 145 16.18 21.31 -11.21
CA ASP A 145 16.90 22.16 -12.18
C ASP A 145 16.05 23.30 -12.75
N LYS A 146 14.73 23.22 -12.62
CA LYS A 146 13.76 24.23 -13.05
C LYS A 146 13.31 25.14 -11.91
N LYS A 147 13.98 25.07 -10.74
CA LYS A 147 13.67 25.84 -9.53
C LYS A 147 12.32 25.52 -8.90
N ASN A 148 11.75 24.35 -9.17
CA ASN A 148 10.56 23.89 -8.46
C ASN A 148 10.97 23.24 -7.15
N ASP A 149 10.24 23.53 -6.07
CA ASP A 149 10.33 22.76 -4.84
C ASP A 149 9.98 21.29 -5.10
N ILE A 150 10.73 20.38 -4.47
CA ILE A 150 10.52 18.94 -4.61
C ILE A 150 10.54 18.22 -3.26
N VAL A 151 9.91 17.06 -3.27
CA VAL A 151 10.04 16.05 -2.22
C VAL A 151 10.52 14.74 -2.85
N ARG A 152 11.72 14.31 -2.47
CA ARG A 152 12.26 12.97 -2.74
C ARG A 152 12.06 12.06 -1.54
N ILE A 153 11.68 10.83 -1.81
CA ILE A 153 11.42 9.83 -0.79
C ILE A 153 11.89 8.46 -1.23
N GLU A 154 12.54 7.77 -0.31
CA GLU A 154 12.83 6.35 -0.47
C GLU A 154 11.53 5.53 -0.45
N LEU A 155 11.39 4.71 -1.48
CA LEU A 155 10.27 3.81 -1.70
C LEU A 155 10.74 2.60 -2.53
N PRO A 156 11.28 1.56 -1.86
CA PRO A 156 11.73 0.35 -2.54
C PRO A 156 10.64 -0.26 -3.43
N GLY A 157 11.01 -0.63 -4.66
CA GLY A 157 10.09 -1.19 -5.64
C GLY A 157 9.04 -0.22 -6.17
N ALA A 158 9.20 1.10 -5.97
CA ALA A 158 8.26 2.14 -6.41
C ALA A 158 7.81 1.97 -7.85
N GLY A 159 8.75 1.68 -8.76
CA GLY A 159 8.41 1.61 -10.17
C GLY A 159 9.50 1.08 -11.08
N ARG A 160 9.30 1.39 -12.35
CA ARG A 160 10.17 1.05 -13.49
C ARG A 160 10.07 2.15 -14.53
N GLY A 161 10.97 2.16 -15.50
CA GLY A 161 10.91 3.17 -16.56
C GLY A 161 11.98 3.03 -17.61
N TYR A 162 12.03 4.02 -18.49
CA TYR A 162 13.00 4.12 -19.57
C TYR A 162 13.74 5.44 -19.46
N ARG A 163 14.97 5.46 -19.97
CA ARG A 163 15.75 6.69 -20.17
C ARG A 163 16.28 6.75 -21.59
N PRO A 164 16.46 7.95 -22.16
CA PRO A 164 17.08 8.12 -23.46
C PRO A 164 18.45 7.43 -23.54
N ASN A 165 18.73 6.83 -24.68
CA ASN A 165 20.00 6.19 -24.99
C ASN A 165 20.76 7.05 -26.00
N LYS A 166 21.94 7.54 -25.61
CA LYS A 166 22.75 8.41 -26.46
C LYS A 166 23.40 7.67 -27.63
N ASN A 167 23.67 6.37 -27.47
CA ASN A 167 24.39 5.56 -28.45
C ASN A 167 23.45 4.89 -29.45
N ASP A 168 22.20 4.65 -29.05
CA ASP A 168 21.15 4.08 -29.90
C ASP A 168 19.82 4.81 -29.61
N PRO A 169 19.56 5.95 -30.26
CA PRO A 169 18.41 6.82 -29.95
C PRO A 169 17.04 6.14 -30.08
N ASN A 170 16.92 5.08 -30.87
CA ASN A 170 15.67 4.34 -31.06
C ASN A 170 15.47 3.22 -30.05
N ASN A 171 16.47 2.95 -29.20
CA ASN A 171 16.46 1.87 -28.22
C ASN A 171 16.75 2.42 -26.81
N PRO A 172 15.71 2.92 -26.11
CA PRO A 172 15.88 3.50 -24.80
C PRO A 172 16.25 2.44 -23.76
N ILE A 173 17.00 2.85 -22.74
CA ILE A 173 17.48 1.93 -21.71
C ILE A 173 16.38 1.72 -20.68
N PHE A 174 15.90 0.48 -20.57
CA PHE A 174 14.94 0.07 -19.55
C PHE A 174 15.60 -0.04 -18.18
N ASN A 175 14.95 0.51 -17.16
CA ASN A 175 15.26 0.29 -15.76
C ASN A 175 14.09 -0.46 -15.09
N PRO A 176 14.26 -1.75 -14.73
CA PRO A 176 13.21 -2.54 -14.10
C PRO A 176 12.95 -2.18 -12.64
N SER A 177 13.86 -1.47 -11.97
CA SER A 177 13.78 -1.19 -10.53
C SER A 177 14.11 0.26 -10.22
N MET A 178 13.12 0.95 -9.67
CA MET A 178 13.21 2.32 -9.15
C MET A 178 12.79 2.29 -7.70
N ASN A 179 13.65 2.78 -6.82
CA ASN A 179 13.51 2.65 -5.36
C ASN A 179 13.22 3.97 -4.65
N GLY A 180 12.86 5.01 -5.40
CA GLY A 180 12.42 6.29 -4.86
C GLY A 180 11.24 6.88 -5.62
N ALA A 181 10.69 7.96 -5.09
CA ALA A 181 9.71 8.80 -5.77
C ALA A 181 9.99 10.29 -5.56
N GLU A 182 9.71 11.10 -6.59
CA GLU A 182 9.83 12.56 -6.55
C GLU A 182 8.46 13.20 -6.80
N MET A 183 8.02 14.04 -5.86
CA MET A 183 6.89 14.96 -6.04
C MET A 183 7.42 16.35 -6.35
N LYS A 184 6.83 17.03 -7.33
CA LYS A 184 7.14 18.43 -7.66
C LYS A 184 5.98 19.35 -7.32
N PHE A 185 6.33 20.55 -6.91
CA PHE A 185 5.39 21.58 -6.48
C PHE A 185 5.53 22.84 -7.34
N ARG A 186 4.39 23.49 -7.60
CA ARG A 186 4.34 24.82 -8.22
C ARG A 186 4.84 25.86 -7.22
N GLU A 187 5.01 27.09 -7.68
CA GLU A 187 5.48 28.22 -6.85
C GLU A 187 4.58 28.49 -5.63
N ASP A 188 3.27 28.25 -5.75
CA ASP A 188 2.32 28.35 -4.63
C ASP A 188 2.35 27.16 -3.65
N GLY A 189 3.24 26.18 -3.90
CA GLY A 189 3.38 24.97 -3.12
C GLY A 189 2.32 23.89 -3.41
N THR A 190 1.51 24.03 -4.46
CA THR A 190 0.58 22.97 -4.90
C THR A 190 1.31 21.90 -5.70
N PRO A 191 1.06 20.60 -5.47
CA PRO A 191 1.73 19.54 -6.23
C PRO A 191 1.20 19.49 -7.67
N PHE A 192 2.07 19.20 -8.64
CA PHE A 192 1.68 19.07 -10.06
C PHE A 192 2.12 17.76 -10.74
N THR A 193 3.09 17.03 -10.17
CA THR A 193 3.43 15.68 -10.61
C THR A 193 4.08 14.86 -9.50
N LEU A 194 3.96 13.53 -9.60
CA LEU A 194 4.57 12.54 -8.72
C LEU A 194 4.97 11.33 -9.57
N PHE A 195 6.24 10.91 -9.50
CA PHE A 195 6.76 9.83 -10.33
C PHE A 195 7.89 9.05 -9.64
N PRO A 196 8.09 7.76 -10.01
CA PRO A 196 9.23 7.01 -9.51
C PRO A 196 10.55 7.52 -10.07
N ILE A 197 11.58 7.47 -9.24
CA ILE A 197 12.96 7.80 -9.59
C ILE A 197 13.87 6.64 -9.22
N LYS A 198 15.02 6.56 -9.89
CA LYS A 198 15.97 5.46 -9.72
C LYS A 198 16.33 5.22 -8.24
N GLU A 199 16.63 6.32 -7.53
CA GLU A 199 17.40 6.41 -6.26
C GLU A 199 18.54 5.39 -6.19
#